data_AF-A0A2H5Z9J6-F1
#
_entry.id   AF-A0A2H5Z9J6-F1
#
_cell.length_a   1.000
_cell.length_b   1.000
_cell.length_c   1.000
_cell.angle_alpha   90.00
_cell.angle_beta   90.00
_cell.angle_gamma   90.00
#
_symmetry.space_group_name_H-M   'P 1'
#
loop_
_entity.id
_entity.type
_entity.pdbx_description
1 polymer ?
#
loop_
_entity_poly.entity_id
_entity_poly.type
_entity_poly.pdbx_seq_one_letter_code
_entity_poly.pdbx_strand_id
1 'polypeptide(L)'
;MGELGSTLRRAREARGLTLEDAERDTRISRRYLQALENEEFDIIPAPVYARGFLRSYSQYLGLDPQRMLALFPIENGPASRYAPPRAAAREAESPPPGRPQWRRPTPEPFTPPSRGVRPLRQGERPGSSQGSGKYEPMIGVDIGVPRRPIEVGSAAPARTAIAAAAAIAITLFVLGLAFIIAQVGGGDSAAPPPTATATATSDSSSRKDTPSATSGLEVTPGVVPNVIGQPVEVARLAIAEAGFVPSERVEPSDRPAGIVIDQGPAPGVRGEPGDTVFIVVSGGR
;
A
#
# COMPACT_ATOMS: atom_id res chain seq x y z
N MET A 1 27.05 -10.74 5.17
CA MET A 1 25.60 -10.95 5.37
C MET A 1 25.14 -9.88 6.34
N GLY A 2 24.36 -8.92 5.87
CA GLY A 2 23.85 -7.81 6.67
C GLY A 2 22.62 -8.15 7.52
N GLU A 3 22.05 -7.11 8.10
CA GLU A 3 20.91 -7.22 9.02
C GLU A 3 19.65 -7.76 8.33
N LEU A 4 19.41 -7.38 7.08
CA LEU A 4 18.24 -7.79 6.30
C LEU A 4 18.26 -9.31 6.06
N GLY A 5 19.33 -9.77 5.43
CA GLY A 5 19.48 -11.17 5.04
C GLY A 5 19.46 -12.12 6.25
N SER A 6 20.19 -11.74 7.32
CA SER A 6 20.22 -12.55 8.54
C SER A 6 18.86 -12.59 9.25
N THR A 7 18.08 -11.51 9.20
CA THR A 7 16.72 -11.47 9.76
C THR A 7 15.75 -12.39 9.00
N LEU A 8 15.80 -12.36 7.66
CA LEU A 8 14.99 -13.26 6.82
C LEU A 8 15.33 -14.73 7.10
N ARG A 9 16.62 -15.07 7.12
CA ARG A 9 17.07 -16.44 7.40
C ARG A 9 16.62 -16.93 8.76
N ARG A 10 16.85 -16.15 9.83
CA ARG A 10 16.43 -16.50 11.19
C ARG A 10 14.92 -16.68 11.29
N ALA A 11 14.13 -15.83 10.65
CA ALA A 11 12.68 -15.94 10.65
C ALA A 11 12.17 -17.20 9.94
N ARG A 12 12.81 -17.58 8.81
CA ARG A 12 12.52 -18.84 8.12
C ARG A 12 12.86 -20.05 9.01
N GLU A 13 14.07 -20.06 9.56
CA GLU A 13 14.58 -21.17 10.37
C GLU A 13 13.81 -21.33 11.69
N ALA A 14 13.44 -20.23 12.35
CA ALA A 14 12.62 -20.27 13.56
C ALA A 14 11.24 -20.88 13.33
N ARG A 15 10.76 -20.89 12.09
CA ARG A 15 9.50 -21.52 11.67
C ARG A 15 9.69 -22.94 11.13
N GLY A 16 10.92 -23.45 11.10
CA GLY A 16 11.24 -24.78 10.59
C GLY A 16 11.03 -24.93 9.08
N LEU A 17 11.05 -23.82 8.33
CA LEU A 17 10.77 -23.81 6.89
C LEU A 17 12.05 -24.01 6.06
N THR A 18 11.97 -24.84 5.02
CA THR A 18 13.03 -24.93 4.01
C THR A 18 12.89 -23.82 2.95
N LEU A 19 13.92 -23.61 2.13
CA LEU A 19 13.80 -22.70 0.98
C LEU A 19 12.84 -23.27 -0.07
N GLU A 20 12.75 -24.59 -0.19
CA GLU A 20 11.81 -25.30 -1.05
C GLU A 20 10.35 -25.08 -0.62
N ASP A 21 10.07 -25.06 0.69
CA ASP A 21 8.75 -24.72 1.22
C ASP A 21 8.37 -23.28 0.87
N ALA A 22 9.30 -22.35 1.11
CA ALA A 22 9.11 -20.95 0.78
C ALA A 22 8.91 -20.73 -0.73
N GLU A 23 9.64 -21.45 -1.59
CA GLU A 23 9.48 -21.38 -3.05
C GLU A 23 8.09 -21.85 -3.50
N ARG A 24 7.62 -22.98 -2.97
CA ARG A 24 6.29 -23.52 -3.28
C ARG A 24 5.18 -22.54 -2.90
N ASP A 25 5.28 -21.95 -1.72
CA ASP A 25 4.20 -21.15 -1.14
C ASP A 25 4.20 -19.70 -1.68
N THR A 26 5.38 -19.12 -1.90
CA THR A 26 5.53 -17.74 -2.40
C THR A 26 5.58 -17.64 -3.93
N ARG A 27 5.84 -18.76 -4.62
CA ARG A 27 6.13 -18.82 -6.07
C ARG A 27 7.38 -18.06 -6.48
N ILE A 28 8.25 -17.72 -5.54
CA ILE A 28 9.55 -17.09 -5.79
C ILE A 28 10.59 -18.18 -5.85
N SER A 29 11.42 -18.20 -6.90
CA SER A 29 12.43 -19.25 -7.03
C SER A 29 13.36 -19.31 -5.82
N ARG A 30 13.71 -20.51 -5.34
CA ARG A 30 14.64 -20.72 -4.23
C ARG A 30 15.96 -19.99 -4.42
N ARG A 31 16.44 -19.87 -5.66
CA ARG A 31 17.65 -19.12 -6.02
C ARG A 31 17.55 -17.65 -5.61
N TYR A 32 16.37 -17.05 -5.77
CA TYR A 32 16.14 -15.64 -5.41
C TYR A 32 15.85 -15.46 -3.92
N LEU A 33 15.18 -16.40 -3.28
CA LEU A 33 15.01 -16.39 -1.82
C LEU A 33 16.36 -16.50 -1.11
N GLN A 34 17.23 -17.39 -1.59
CA GLN A 34 18.61 -17.51 -1.12
C GLN A 34 19.40 -16.22 -1.37
N ALA A 35 19.24 -15.59 -2.54
CA ALA A 35 19.88 -14.31 -2.85
C ALA A 35 19.40 -13.20 -1.90
N LEU A 36 18.11 -13.14 -1.53
CA LEU A 36 17.61 -12.20 -0.53
C LEU A 36 18.20 -12.46 0.86
N GLU A 37 18.31 -13.73 1.27
CA GLU A 37 18.95 -14.08 2.55
C GLU A 37 20.45 -13.75 2.55
N ASN A 38 21.15 -13.90 1.43
CA ASN A 38 22.56 -13.59 1.32
C ASN A 38 22.85 -12.12 1.00
N GLU A 39 21.82 -11.33 0.69
CA GLU A 39 21.91 -9.95 0.18
C GLU A 39 22.66 -9.85 -1.17
N GLU A 40 22.56 -10.89 -1.99
CA GLU A 40 23.16 -10.99 -3.33
C GLU A 40 22.17 -10.49 -4.40
N PHE A 41 21.79 -9.21 -4.35
CA PHE A 41 20.72 -8.67 -5.18
C PHE A 41 21.02 -8.68 -6.69
N ASP A 42 22.30 -8.67 -7.08
CA ASP A 42 22.75 -8.76 -8.48
C ASP A 42 22.29 -10.04 -9.21
N ILE A 43 21.97 -11.09 -8.44
CA ILE A 43 21.48 -12.38 -8.95
C ILE A 43 20.02 -12.28 -9.42
N ILE A 44 19.27 -11.33 -8.86
CA ILE A 44 17.85 -11.14 -9.13
C ILE A 44 17.70 -10.40 -10.46
N PRO A 45 17.03 -10.99 -11.47
CA PRO A 45 16.79 -10.31 -12.74
C PRO A 45 16.04 -9.01 -12.46
N ALA A 46 16.52 -7.88 -12.98
CA ALA A 46 15.92 -6.56 -12.79
C ALA A 46 15.70 -6.14 -11.31
N PRO A 47 16.41 -5.10 -10.81
CA PRO A 47 16.31 -4.65 -9.41
C PRO A 47 14.88 -4.38 -8.89
N VAL A 48 13.96 -4.03 -9.79
CA VAL A 48 12.53 -3.85 -9.49
C VAL A 48 11.86 -5.09 -8.89
N TYR A 49 12.30 -6.30 -9.23
CA TYR A 49 11.72 -7.54 -8.69
C TYR A 49 12.21 -7.85 -7.29
N ALA A 50 13.43 -7.43 -6.91
CA ALA A 50 13.97 -7.68 -5.58
C ALA A 50 13.07 -7.10 -4.48
N ARG A 51 12.55 -5.87 -4.67
CA ARG A 51 11.61 -5.24 -3.73
C ARG A 51 10.29 -6.00 -3.62
N GLY A 52 9.76 -6.48 -4.75
CA GLY A 52 8.54 -7.29 -4.79
C GLY A 52 8.71 -8.63 -4.07
N PHE A 53 9.82 -9.32 -4.35
CA PHE A 53 10.16 -10.59 -3.70
C PHE A 53 10.39 -10.40 -2.21
N LEU A 54 11.10 -9.35 -1.80
CA LEU A 54 11.33 -9.05 -0.40
C LEU A 54 10.03 -8.80 0.35
N ARG A 55 9.10 -8.04 -0.23
CA ARG A 55 7.77 -7.80 0.36
C ARG A 55 7.00 -9.11 0.54
N SER A 56 6.88 -9.91 -0.52
CA SER A 56 6.14 -11.18 -0.50
C SER A 56 6.75 -12.16 0.52
N TYR A 57 8.07 -12.28 0.54
CA TYR A 57 8.77 -13.18 1.44
C TYR A 57 8.67 -12.72 2.90
N SER A 58 8.75 -11.41 3.17
CA SER A 58 8.53 -10.86 4.51
C SER A 58 7.14 -11.17 5.04
N GLN A 59 6.10 -11.00 4.21
CA GLN A 59 4.71 -11.35 4.57
C GLN A 59 4.56 -12.84 4.87
N TYR A 60 5.15 -13.70 4.03
CA TYR A 60 5.14 -15.15 4.25
C TYR A 60 5.80 -15.53 5.59
N LEU A 61 6.94 -14.91 5.91
CA LEU A 61 7.67 -15.12 7.16
C LEU A 61 7.01 -14.46 8.38
N GLY A 62 5.98 -13.64 8.19
CA GLY A 62 5.30 -12.93 9.29
C GLY A 62 6.11 -11.75 9.84
N LEU A 63 7.03 -11.24 9.03
CA LEU A 63 7.81 -10.04 9.32
C LEU A 63 7.08 -8.80 8.79
N ASP A 64 7.38 -7.63 9.38
CA ASP A 64 6.89 -6.36 8.85
C ASP A 64 7.59 -6.03 7.51
N PRO A 65 6.86 -6.00 6.38
CA PRO A 65 7.46 -5.73 5.08
C PRO A 65 8.02 -4.31 4.95
N GLN A 66 7.45 -3.33 5.67
CA GLN A 66 7.93 -1.94 5.60
C GLN A 66 9.30 -1.82 6.25
N ARG A 67 9.46 -2.40 7.44
CA ARG A 67 10.76 -2.48 8.10
C ARG A 67 11.80 -3.22 7.25
N MET A 68 11.44 -4.33 6.61
CA MET A 68 12.39 -5.06 5.75
C MET A 68 12.78 -4.27 4.51
N LEU A 69 11.83 -3.54 3.89
CA LEU A 69 12.10 -2.66 2.75
C LEU A 69 12.96 -1.44 3.12
N ALA A 70 12.90 -0.97 4.36
CA ALA A 70 13.75 0.13 4.84
C ALA A 70 15.23 -0.29 4.99
N LEU A 71 15.48 -1.58 5.28
CA LEU A 71 16.83 -2.15 5.32
C LEU A 71 17.37 -2.50 3.92
N PHE A 72 16.51 -2.50 2.90
CA PHE A 72 16.91 -2.83 1.54
C PHE A 72 17.65 -1.64 0.90
N PRO A 73 18.87 -1.85 0.35
CA PRO A 73 19.65 -0.76 -0.23
C PRO A 73 18.86 -0.06 -1.35
N ILE A 74 18.76 1.27 -1.25
CA ILE A 74 18.11 2.11 -2.28
C ILE A 74 19.08 2.22 -3.46
N GLU A 75 19.05 1.24 -4.37
CA GLU A 75 19.66 1.43 -5.68
C GLU A 75 18.71 2.25 -6.55
N ASN A 76 19.05 3.55 -6.74
CA ASN A 76 18.52 4.38 -7.81
C ASN A 76 19.10 3.91 -9.16
N GLY A 77 18.85 2.66 -9.53
CA GLY A 77 19.10 2.18 -10.89
C GLY A 77 18.01 2.72 -11.82
N PRO A 78 18.33 3.27 -13.00
CA PRO A 78 17.34 3.81 -13.89
C PRO A 78 16.28 2.75 -14.19
N ALA A 79 15.00 3.14 -14.11
CA ALA A 79 13.82 2.34 -14.43
C ALA A 79 13.75 1.86 -15.91
N SER A 80 14.89 1.78 -16.60
CA SER A 80 14.99 1.63 -18.04
C SER A 80 16.11 0.66 -18.41
N ARG A 81 15.79 -0.64 -18.37
CA ARG A 81 16.26 -1.65 -19.33
C ARG A 81 15.54 -3.00 -19.22
N TYR A 82 14.29 -3.01 -18.75
CA TYR A 82 13.45 -4.19 -18.94
C TYR A 82 12.98 -4.25 -20.39
N ALA A 83 13.86 -4.72 -21.28
CA ALA A 83 13.38 -5.57 -22.36
C ALA A 83 13.03 -6.91 -21.69
N PRO A 84 11.80 -7.43 -21.83
CA PRO A 84 11.49 -8.77 -21.35
C PRO A 84 12.53 -9.74 -21.94
N PRO A 85 12.93 -10.81 -21.23
CA PRO A 85 13.95 -11.75 -21.70
C PRO A 85 13.50 -12.39 -23.02
N ARG A 86 13.88 -11.76 -24.14
CA ARG A 86 13.79 -12.33 -25.49
C ARG A 86 14.77 -13.51 -25.66
N ALA A 87 15.58 -13.82 -24.65
CA ALA A 87 16.51 -14.94 -24.66
C ALA A 87 15.82 -16.31 -24.58
N ALA A 88 14.65 -16.44 -23.95
CA ALA A 88 13.86 -17.68 -24.04
C ALA A 88 13.02 -17.78 -25.33
N ALA A 89 12.92 -16.68 -26.09
CA ALA A 89 12.22 -16.63 -27.38
C ALA A 89 13.14 -16.83 -28.59
N ARG A 90 14.47 -16.72 -28.43
CA ARG A 90 15.44 -16.89 -29.53
C ARG A 90 15.80 -18.34 -29.83
N GLU A 91 15.56 -19.27 -28.90
CA GLU A 91 15.71 -20.71 -29.20
C GLU A 91 14.52 -21.28 -30.01
N ALA A 92 13.48 -20.47 -30.25
CA ALA A 92 12.39 -20.77 -31.15
C ALA A 92 12.52 -20.07 -32.53
N GLU A 93 13.68 -19.49 -32.85
CA GLU A 93 13.96 -18.86 -34.16
C GLU A 93 14.46 -19.87 -35.20
N SER A 94 13.84 -21.04 -35.24
CA SER A 94 13.63 -21.76 -36.50
C SER A 94 12.14 -21.60 -36.84
N PRO A 95 11.76 -20.90 -37.92
CA PRO A 95 10.36 -20.87 -38.32
C PRO A 95 9.92 -22.31 -38.62
N PRO A 96 8.80 -22.81 -38.06
CA PRO A 96 8.26 -24.08 -38.52
C PRO A 96 7.90 -23.93 -40.01
N PRO A 97 8.30 -24.86 -40.88
CA PRO A 97 7.90 -24.81 -42.28
C PRO A 97 6.37 -24.94 -42.36
N GLY A 98 5.74 -23.98 -43.05
CA GLY A 98 4.33 -24.06 -43.46
C GLY A 98 3.31 -23.61 -42.41
N ARG A 99 2.94 -22.33 -42.43
CA ARG A 99 1.67 -21.87 -41.84
C ARG A 99 0.67 -21.66 -42.99
N PRO A 100 -0.51 -22.31 -43.00
CA PRO A 100 -1.54 -21.99 -43.98
C PRO A 100 -2.06 -20.58 -43.74
N GLN A 101 -1.99 -19.74 -44.77
CA GLN A 101 -2.52 -18.38 -44.78
C GLN A 101 -4.05 -18.42 -44.79
N TRP A 102 -4.66 -18.45 -43.60
CA TRP A 102 -6.11 -18.30 -43.44
C TRP A 102 -6.53 -16.91 -43.94
N ARG A 103 -7.05 -16.83 -45.18
CA ARG A 103 -7.77 -15.63 -45.64
C ARG A 103 -9.06 -15.54 -44.85
N ARG A 104 -9.25 -14.45 -44.10
CA ARG A 104 -10.56 -14.12 -43.55
C ARG A 104 -11.51 -13.83 -44.71
N PRO A 105 -12.61 -14.57 -44.89
CA PRO A 105 -13.63 -14.18 -45.85
C PRO A 105 -14.27 -12.86 -45.39
N THR A 106 -14.44 -11.93 -46.33
CA THR A 106 -15.16 -10.67 -46.10
C THR A 106 -16.59 -11.00 -45.64
N PRO A 107 -17.08 -10.45 -44.52
CA PRO A 107 -18.45 -10.71 -44.09
C PRO A 107 -19.42 -10.07 -45.09
N GLU A 108 -20.26 -10.88 -45.74
CA GLU A 108 -21.36 -10.35 -46.53
C GLU A 108 -22.41 -9.70 -45.63
N PRO A 109 -23.06 -8.61 -46.07
CA PRO A 109 -24.11 -7.94 -45.30
C PRO A 109 -25.27 -8.91 -45.05
N PHE A 110 -25.62 -9.06 -43.78
CA PHE A 110 -26.72 -9.92 -43.33
C PHE A 110 -28.07 -9.29 -43.68
N THR A 111 -28.83 -9.94 -44.57
CA THR A 111 -30.22 -9.57 -44.86
C THR A 111 -31.16 -10.47 -44.04
N PRO A 112 -31.89 -9.95 -43.03
CA PRO A 112 -32.84 -10.77 -42.29
C PRO A 112 -34.02 -11.20 -43.17
N PRO A 113 -34.48 -12.46 -43.08
CA PRO A 113 -35.65 -12.89 -43.84
C PRO A 113 -36.93 -12.28 -43.26
N SER A 114 -37.75 -11.68 -44.13
CA SER A 114 -39.09 -11.17 -43.82
C SER A 114 -40.02 -12.32 -43.44
N ARG A 115 -40.05 -12.69 -42.15
CA ARG A 115 -40.99 -13.69 -41.63
C ARG A 115 -42.27 -13.01 -41.19
N GLY A 116 -43.36 -13.28 -41.91
CA GLY A 116 -44.69 -12.74 -41.63
C GLY A 116 -45.14 -12.99 -40.20
N VAL A 117 -45.69 -11.94 -39.57
CA VAL A 117 -46.20 -11.96 -38.21
C VAL A 117 -47.49 -12.77 -38.18
N ARG A 118 -47.46 -13.95 -37.53
CA ARG A 118 -48.67 -14.69 -37.16
C ARG A 118 -49.22 -14.08 -35.86
N PRO A 119 -50.50 -13.67 -35.78
CA PRO A 119 -51.05 -13.12 -34.54
C PRO A 119 -51.14 -14.21 -33.47
N LEU A 120 -50.65 -13.91 -32.26
CA LEU A 120 -50.72 -14.77 -31.08
C LEU A 120 -52.19 -14.91 -30.64
N ARG A 121 -52.69 -16.15 -30.56
CA ARG A 121 -53.99 -16.48 -29.99
C ARG A 121 -53.90 -16.32 -28.46
N GLN A 122 -54.69 -15.41 -27.91
CA GLN A 122 -54.84 -15.24 -26.47
C GLN A 122 -55.47 -16.48 -25.84
N GLY A 123 -54.84 -16.98 -24.78
CA GLY A 123 -55.47 -17.90 -23.83
C GLY A 123 -54.90 -19.30 -23.81
N GLU A 124 -53.67 -19.45 -23.31
CA GLU A 124 -53.18 -20.68 -22.69
C GLU A 124 -52.08 -20.31 -21.68
N ARG A 125 -52.45 -20.28 -20.39
CA ARG A 125 -51.49 -20.28 -19.28
C ARG A 125 -51.27 -21.73 -18.87
N PRO A 126 -50.03 -22.24 -18.85
CA PRO A 126 -49.70 -23.38 -18.02
C PRO A 126 -48.80 -22.96 -16.85
N GLY A 127 -49.30 -23.26 -15.66
CA GLY A 127 -48.59 -23.82 -14.51
C GLY A 127 -47.20 -23.30 -14.16
N SER A 128 -47.11 -22.69 -12.99
CA SER A 128 -45.90 -22.61 -12.18
C SER A 128 -45.26 -23.98 -12.00
N SER A 129 -44.06 -24.19 -12.54
CA SER A 129 -43.16 -25.24 -12.11
C SER A 129 -41.83 -24.61 -11.67
N GLN A 130 -41.54 -24.78 -10.38
CA GLN A 130 -40.19 -24.72 -9.85
C GLN A 130 -39.32 -25.71 -10.64
N GLY A 131 -38.25 -25.21 -11.25
CA GLY A 131 -37.32 -26.03 -12.00
C GLY A 131 -35.98 -25.31 -12.06
N SER A 132 -35.01 -25.87 -11.34
CA SER A 132 -33.61 -25.49 -11.31
C SER A 132 -33.06 -25.22 -12.72
N GLY A 133 -32.76 -23.95 -12.99
CA GLY A 133 -32.06 -23.55 -14.21
C GLY A 133 -30.66 -24.12 -14.24
N LYS A 134 -30.51 -25.31 -14.84
CA LYS A 134 -29.25 -25.74 -15.44
C LYS A 134 -28.99 -24.79 -16.61
N TYR A 135 -28.01 -23.91 -16.44
CA TYR A 135 -27.42 -23.21 -17.58
C TYR A 135 -26.55 -24.21 -18.33
N GLU A 136 -26.98 -24.66 -19.51
CA GLU A 136 -26.08 -25.28 -20.48
C GLU A 136 -25.32 -24.16 -21.20
N PRO A 137 -23.99 -24.06 -21.07
CA PRO A 137 -23.23 -23.10 -21.86
C PRO A 137 -23.18 -23.57 -23.32
N MET A 138 -23.95 -22.91 -24.18
CA MET A 138 -23.69 -22.89 -25.63
C MET A 138 -22.41 -22.06 -25.85
N ILE A 139 -21.25 -22.72 -25.78
CA ILE A 139 -19.97 -22.47 -26.48
C ILE A 139 -18.93 -23.39 -25.80
N GLY A 140 -18.49 -24.42 -26.53
CA GLY A 140 -17.56 -25.43 -26.03
C GLY A 140 -16.14 -24.90 -25.88
N VAL A 141 -15.81 -24.34 -24.72
CA VAL A 141 -14.45 -24.26 -24.19
C VAL A 141 -14.50 -24.61 -22.71
N ASP A 142 -14.21 -25.88 -22.41
CA ASP A 142 -14.11 -26.40 -21.04
C ASP A 142 -12.78 -25.91 -20.43
N ILE A 143 -12.79 -24.74 -19.81
CA ILE A 143 -11.67 -24.29 -18.98
C ILE A 143 -11.87 -24.98 -17.62
N GLY A 144 -11.21 -26.13 -17.44
CA GLY A 144 -11.26 -26.97 -16.25
C GLY A 144 -10.80 -26.26 -14.97
N VAL A 145 -11.64 -25.36 -14.45
CA VAL A 145 -11.51 -24.79 -13.11
C VAL A 145 -12.46 -25.57 -12.21
N PRO A 146 -11.96 -26.45 -11.32
CA PRO A 146 -12.82 -27.07 -10.31
C PRO A 146 -13.34 -25.97 -9.39
N ARG A 147 -14.62 -25.62 -9.53
CA ARG A 147 -15.33 -24.71 -8.61
C ARG A 147 -15.53 -25.46 -7.29
N ARG A 148 -14.61 -25.29 -6.34
CA ARG A 148 -14.86 -25.69 -4.95
C ARG A 148 -15.95 -24.77 -4.39
N PRO A 149 -16.99 -25.31 -3.73
CA PRO A 149 -17.94 -24.49 -2.99
C PRO A 149 -17.19 -23.67 -1.94
N ILE A 150 -17.37 -22.35 -1.95
CA ILE A 150 -16.85 -21.48 -0.90
C ILE A 150 -17.79 -21.68 0.30
N GLU A 151 -17.42 -22.59 1.20
CA GLU A 151 -18.02 -22.60 2.53
C GLU A 151 -17.60 -21.30 3.23
N VAL A 152 -18.53 -20.34 3.28
CA VAL A 152 -18.38 -19.15 4.12
C VAL A 152 -18.56 -19.62 5.56
N GLY A 153 -17.47 -20.10 6.15
CA GLY A 153 -17.41 -20.45 7.56
C GLY A 153 -17.73 -19.23 8.41
N SER A 154 -18.86 -19.28 9.10
CA SER A 154 -19.22 -18.38 10.19
C SER A 154 -18.03 -18.25 11.15
N ALA A 155 -17.48 -17.05 11.27
CA ALA A 155 -16.37 -16.75 12.17
C ALA A 155 -16.84 -16.89 13.62
N ALA A 156 -16.45 -17.97 14.27
CA ALA A 156 -16.55 -18.10 15.72
C ALA A 156 -15.53 -17.16 16.40
N PRO A 157 -15.93 -16.36 17.40
CA PRO A 157 -15.01 -15.46 18.11
C PRO A 157 -14.27 -16.22 19.21
N ALA A 158 -13.03 -16.62 18.95
CA ALA A 158 -12.15 -17.20 19.96
C ALA A 158 -10.85 -16.40 20.07
N ARG A 159 -10.95 -15.09 20.37
CA ARG A 159 -9.78 -14.22 20.65
C ARG A 159 -10.09 -13.15 21.71
N THR A 160 -10.67 -13.53 22.84
CA THR A 160 -10.87 -12.62 23.99
C THR A 160 -9.89 -12.86 25.14
N ALA A 161 -9.12 -13.95 25.14
CA ALA A 161 -8.25 -14.27 26.27
C ALA A 161 -6.86 -13.58 26.24
N ILE A 162 -6.33 -13.21 25.07
CA ILE A 162 -4.97 -12.62 24.95
C ILE A 162 -4.99 -11.09 25.17
N ALA A 163 -6.12 -10.43 24.87
CA ALA A 163 -6.25 -8.98 25.04
C ALA A 163 -6.30 -8.54 26.52
N ALA A 164 -6.82 -9.38 27.43
CA ALA A 164 -6.92 -9.06 28.86
C ALA A 164 -5.56 -9.01 29.56
N ALA A 165 -4.61 -9.89 29.19
CA ALA A 165 -3.28 -9.92 29.80
C ALA A 165 -2.43 -8.70 29.43
N ALA A 166 -2.54 -8.21 28.20
CA ALA A 166 -1.83 -7.02 27.75
C ALA A 166 -2.34 -5.73 28.44
N ALA A 167 -3.65 -5.61 28.67
CA ALA A 167 -4.23 -4.48 29.38
C ALA A 167 -3.76 -4.42 30.85
N ILE A 168 -3.67 -5.57 31.53
CA ILE A 168 -3.17 -5.65 32.91
C ILE A 168 -1.68 -5.28 32.98
N ALA A 169 -0.86 -5.78 32.04
CA ALA A 169 0.57 -5.45 31.99
C ALA A 169 0.81 -3.94 31.75
N ILE A 170 0.05 -3.32 30.84
CA ILE A 170 0.12 -1.88 30.58
C ILE A 170 -0.33 -1.08 31.81
N THR A 171 -1.41 -1.49 32.46
CA THR A 171 -1.94 -0.81 33.66
C THR A 171 -0.93 -0.88 34.82
N LEU A 172 -0.30 -2.04 35.03
CA LEU A 172 0.76 -2.21 36.04
C LEU A 172 2.02 -1.42 35.69
N PHE A 173 2.38 -1.30 34.40
CA PHE A 173 3.50 -0.50 33.96
C PHE A 173 3.27 1.01 34.18
N VAL A 174 2.08 1.52 33.89
CA VAL A 174 1.70 2.93 34.14
C VAL A 174 1.68 3.24 35.64
N LEU A 175 1.14 2.34 36.46
CA LEU A 175 1.16 2.48 37.92
C LEU A 175 2.58 2.43 38.49
N GLY A 176 3.44 1.56 37.95
CA GLY A 176 4.86 1.49 38.32
C GLY A 176 5.63 2.76 37.94
N LEU A 177 5.37 3.31 36.74
CA LEU A 177 6.01 4.56 36.28
C LEU A 177 5.57 5.77 37.13
N ALA A 178 4.30 5.85 37.51
CA ALA A 178 3.78 6.88 38.40
C ALA A 178 4.39 6.78 39.82
N PHE A 179 4.62 5.57 40.33
CA PHE A 179 5.27 5.37 41.63
C PHE A 179 6.74 5.81 41.63
N ILE A 180 7.47 5.60 40.53
CA ILE A 180 8.86 6.07 40.38
C ILE A 180 8.92 7.60 40.33
N ILE A 181 8.00 8.26 39.62
CA ILE A 181 7.90 9.73 39.58
C ILE A 181 7.57 10.28 40.99
N ALA A 182 6.70 9.60 41.74
CA ALA A 182 6.34 9.99 43.10
C ALA A 182 7.50 9.85 44.10
N GLN A 183 8.47 8.96 43.86
CA GLN A 183 9.63 8.75 44.74
C GLN A 183 10.83 9.65 44.44
N VAL A 184 10.81 10.43 43.35
CA VAL A 184 11.93 11.29 42.93
C VAL A 184 11.64 12.80 43.06
N GLY A 185 10.43 13.20 43.45
CA GLY A 185 10.01 14.61 43.42
C GLY A 185 9.78 15.28 44.78
N GLY A 186 10.71 15.17 45.72
CA GLY A 186 10.71 15.96 46.97
C GLY A 186 11.69 17.13 46.88
N GLY A 187 11.19 18.32 46.58
CA GLY A 187 11.98 19.56 46.53
C GLY A 187 11.09 20.79 46.49
N ASP A 188 10.89 21.39 47.66
CA ASP A 188 10.06 22.55 47.93
C ASP A 188 10.47 23.81 47.14
N SER A 189 9.50 24.57 46.62
CA SER A 189 9.36 26.02 46.89
C SER A 189 8.28 26.71 46.05
N ALA A 190 7.23 27.14 46.76
CA ALA A 190 6.67 28.50 46.79
C ALA A 190 6.38 29.28 45.48
N ALA A 191 5.08 29.57 45.28
CA ALA A 191 4.52 30.71 44.52
C ALA A 191 4.78 32.08 45.25
N PRO A 192 4.34 33.29 44.79
CA PRO A 192 3.50 33.67 43.64
C PRO A 192 4.04 34.92 42.83
N PRO A 193 3.30 35.54 41.86
CA PRO A 193 3.85 36.46 40.85
C PRO A 193 3.72 37.95 41.22
N PRO A 194 4.34 38.86 40.44
CA PRO A 194 3.85 40.24 40.36
C PRO A 194 3.32 40.64 38.96
N THR A 195 2.32 41.50 39.06
CA THR A 195 1.47 42.17 38.08
C THR A 195 2.16 43.29 37.29
N ALA A 196 1.61 43.55 36.10
CA ALA A 196 1.54 44.82 35.35
C ALA A 196 2.79 45.37 34.64
N THR A 197 2.69 45.59 33.32
CA THR A 197 2.38 46.90 32.72
C THR A 197 2.59 46.87 31.21
N ALA A 198 1.61 47.42 30.49
CA ALA A 198 1.55 47.57 29.04
C ALA A 198 2.57 48.58 28.48
N THR A 199 2.67 48.61 27.13
CA THR A 199 2.81 49.82 26.26
C THR A 199 3.96 49.71 25.23
N ALA A 200 3.53 49.41 24.00
CA ALA A 200 3.72 50.24 22.79
C ALA A 200 4.82 49.93 21.76
N THR A 201 4.31 49.86 20.52
CA THR A 201 4.82 50.49 19.29
C THR A 201 5.85 49.71 18.46
N SER A 202 5.29 48.92 17.54
CA SER A 202 5.54 48.95 16.10
C SER A 202 6.72 49.78 15.57
N ASP A 203 7.59 49.13 14.79
CA ASP A 203 7.98 49.68 13.50
C ASP A 203 8.13 48.58 12.45
N SER A 204 7.60 48.88 11.27
CA SER A 204 7.52 48.06 10.07
C SER A 204 8.48 48.64 9.06
N SER A 205 9.35 47.83 8.47
CA SER A 205 10.05 48.19 7.24
C SER A 205 10.33 46.96 6.40
N SER A 206 9.31 46.56 5.65
CA SER A 206 9.35 46.35 4.20
C SER A 206 10.64 45.76 3.61
N ARG A 207 10.64 44.44 3.41
CA ARG A 207 11.05 43.89 2.11
C ARG A 207 9.83 43.26 1.43
N LYS A 208 9.70 43.64 0.18
CA LYS A 208 8.56 43.52 -0.70
C LYS A 208 8.68 42.21 -1.45
N ASP A 209 8.01 41.17 -0.97
CA ASP A 209 7.61 40.02 -1.77
C ASP A 209 6.25 39.55 -1.24
N THR A 210 5.31 39.41 -2.17
CA THR A 210 3.88 39.14 -2.01
C THR A 210 3.56 38.02 -1.01
N PRO A 211 2.79 38.27 0.07
CA PRO A 211 2.31 37.19 0.93
C PRO A 211 1.05 36.56 0.30
N SER A 212 1.20 35.39 -0.30
CA SER A 212 0.06 34.55 -0.65
C SER A 212 -0.43 33.83 0.60
N ALA A 213 -1.74 33.78 0.75
CA ALA A 213 -2.44 33.47 1.99
C ALA A 213 -2.39 31.97 2.37
N THR A 214 -1.33 31.55 3.08
CA THR A 214 -1.28 30.30 3.84
C THR A 214 -0.59 30.60 5.18
N SER A 215 -1.32 31.25 6.10
CA SER A 215 -0.78 31.87 7.31
C SER A 215 0.00 30.89 8.21
N GLY A 216 1.32 30.86 8.04
CA GLY A 216 2.28 30.29 8.99
C GLY A 216 3.23 29.22 8.44
N LEU A 217 3.06 28.75 7.20
CA LEU A 217 3.97 27.79 6.58
C LEU A 217 4.90 28.50 5.59
N GLU A 218 6.22 28.40 5.80
CA GLU A 218 7.19 28.81 4.77
C GLU A 218 7.17 27.79 3.63
N VAL A 219 6.66 28.22 2.47
CA VAL A 219 6.60 27.40 1.26
C VAL A 219 7.68 27.85 0.29
N THR A 220 8.62 26.95 0.00
CA THR A 220 9.68 27.19 -1.01
C THR A 220 9.40 26.30 -2.21
N PRO A 221 9.26 26.86 -3.43
CA PRO A 221 9.05 26.05 -4.64
C PRO A 221 10.13 24.98 -4.84
N GLY A 222 9.71 23.75 -5.13
CA GLY A 222 10.60 22.60 -5.32
C GLY A 222 11.20 22.01 -4.03
N VAL A 223 10.74 22.47 -2.85
CA VAL A 223 11.14 21.92 -1.54
C VAL A 223 9.91 21.48 -0.77
N VAL A 224 9.90 20.24 -0.29
CA VAL A 224 8.77 19.65 0.43
C VAL A 224 8.51 20.45 1.73
N PRO A 225 7.34 21.09 1.90
CA PRO A 225 7.05 21.90 3.07
C PRO A 225 6.79 21.03 4.32
N ASN A 226 6.96 21.60 5.52
CA ASN A 226 6.60 20.93 6.76
C ASN A 226 5.12 21.15 7.07
N VAL A 227 4.29 20.17 6.73
CA VAL A 227 2.84 20.21 6.94
C VAL A 227 2.37 19.39 8.15
N ILE A 228 3.27 18.75 8.90
CA ILE A 228 2.92 17.98 10.10
C ILE A 228 2.29 18.91 11.16
N GLY A 229 1.14 18.49 11.69
CA GLY A 229 0.37 19.25 12.68
C GLY A 229 -0.56 20.30 12.07
N GLN A 230 -0.49 20.52 10.75
CA GLN A 230 -1.38 21.46 10.06
C GLN A 230 -2.74 20.83 9.74
N PRO A 231 -3.78 21.65 9.59
CA PRO A 231 -5.03 21.21 8.99
C PRO A 231 -4.80 20.66 7.58
N VAL A 232 -5.52 19.61 7.21
CA VAL A 232 -5.35 18.94 5.92
C VAL A 232 -5.50 19.90 4.72
N GLU A 233 -6.42 20.86 4.79
CA GLU A 233 -6.61 21.84 3.71
C GLU A 233 -5.42 22.80 3.57
N VAL A 234 -4.82 23.21 4.69
CA VAL A 234 -3.60 24.03 4.71
C VAL A 234 -2.43 23.24 4.13
N ALA A 235 -2.33 21.96 4.49
CA ALA A 235 -1.29 21.06 3.98
C ALA A 235 -1.40 20.84 2.46
N ARG A 236 -2.61 20.56 1.94
CA ARG A 236 -2.84 20.41 0.50
C ARG A 236 -2.40 21.63 -0.29
N LEU A 237 -2.79 22.81 0.19
CA LEU A 237 -2.48 24.08 -0.47
C LEU A 237 -0.96 24.34 -0.47
N ALA A 238 -0.31 24.18 0.69
CA ALA A 238 1.14 24.37 0.80
C ALA A 238 1.94 23.41 -0.10
N ILE A 239 1.53 22.14 -0.18
CA ILE A 239 2.17 21.15 -1.06
C ILE A 239 1.98 21.52 -2.53
N ALA A 240 0.77 21.90 -2.92
CA ALA A 240 0.47 22.33 -4.29
C ALA A 240 1.23 23.59 -4.68
N GLU A 241 1.33 24.56 -3.77
CA GLU A 241 2.09 25.81 -3.95
C GLU A 241 3.59 25.57 -4.06
N ALA A 242 4.13 24.58 -3.33
CA ALA A 242 5.50 24.11 -3.50
C ALA A 242 5.75 23.40 -4.84
N GLY A 243 4.69 23.12 -5.63
CA GLY A 243 4.76 22.48 -6.93
C GLY A 243 4.62 20.96 -6.89
N PHE A 244 4.20 20.39 -5.76
CA PHE A 244 4.02 18.94 -5.59
C PHE A 244 2.56 18.51 -5.68
N VAL A 245 2.32 17.22 -5.88
CA VAL A 245 0.98 16.62 -5.88
C VAL A 245 0.68 16.01 -4.51
N PRO A 246 -0.30 16.53 -3.75
CA PRO A 246 -0.66 15.96 -2.46
C PRO A 246 -1.41 14.63 -2.62
N SER A 247 -1.06 13.63 -1.81
CA SER A 247 -1.76 12.35 -1.69
C SER A 247 -2.12 12.10 -0.23
N GLU A 248 -3.41 11.91 0.07
CA GLU A 248 -3.88 11.75 1.45
C GLU A 248 -4.23 10.29 1.78
N ARG A 249 -3.87 9.86 2.99
CA ARG A 249 -4.45 8.68 3.66
C ARG A 249 -4.98 9.06 5.04
N VAL A 250 -6.18 8.61 5.38
CA VAL A 250 -6.76 8.79 6.72
C VAL A 250 -6.44 7.58 7.60
N GLU A 251 -6.03 7.82 8.85
CA GLU A 251 -5.75 6.78 9.84
C GLU A 251 -6.39 7.07 11.20
N PRO A 252 -6.89 6.04 11.92
CA PRO A 252 -7.35 6.20 13.30
C PRO A 252 -6.22 6.75 14.18
N SER A 253 -6.52 7.80 14.93
CA SER A 253 -5.53 8.45 15.80
C SER A 253 -6.20 9.15 16.98
N ASP A 254 -5.45 9.30 18.06
CA ASP A 254 -5.85 10.01 19.27
C ASP A 254 -5.92 11.53 19.08
N ARG A 255 -5.45 12.02 17.94
CA ARG A 255 -5.49 13.44 17.56
C ARG A 255 -6.84 13.84 16.98
N PRO A 256 -7.22 15.13 17.06
CA PRO A 256 -8.42 15.63 16.38
C PRO A 256 -8.42 15.27 14.89
N ALA A 257 -9.59 14.90 14.36
CA ALA A 257 -9.74 14.56 12.95
C ALA A 257 -9.38 15.74 12.04
N GLY A 258 -8.81 15.46 10.88
CA GLY A 258 -8.45 16.47 9.87
C GLY A 258 -7.09 17.15 10.08
N ILE A 259 -6.28 16.68 11.05
CA ILE A 259 -4.91 17.15 11.28
C ILE A 259 -3.91 16.18 10.63
N VAL A 260 -2.90 16.71 9.93
CA VAL A 260 -1.80 15.91 9.38
C VAL A 260 -0.93 15.40 10.54
N ILE A 261 -0.79 14.08 10.63
CA ILE A 261 -0.01 13.41 11.67
C ILE A 261 1.34 12.88 11.17
N ASP A 262 1.46 12.66 9.86
CA ASP A 262 2.69 12.22 9.22
C ASP A 262 2.74 12.73 7.77
N GLN A 263 3.95 12.84 7.22
CA GLN A 263 4.17 13.20 5.82
C GLN A 263 5.37 12.48 5.24
N GLY A 264 5.38 12.31 3.92
CA GLY A 264 6.60 11.96 3.21
C GLY A 264 6.60 12.43 1.76
N PRO A 265 7.77 12.76 1.19
CA PRO A 265 9.12 12.78 1.80
C PRO A 265 9.25 13.75 3.00
N ALA A 266 10.35 13.62 3.75
CA ALA A 266 10.59 14.46 4.93
C ALA A 266 10.61 15.96 4.56
N PRO A 267 10.24 16.86 5.47
CA PRO A 267 10.30 18.29 5.20
C PRO A 267 11.70 18.75 4.79
N GLY A 268 11.79 19.69 3.86
CA GLY A 268 13.05 20.23 3.35
C GLY A 268 13.71 19.42 2.22
N VAL A 269 13.17 18.24 1.90
CA VAL A 269 13.63 17.45 0.74
C VAL A 269 13.31 18.20 -0.55
N ARG A 270 14.28 18.26 -1.46
CA ARG A 270 14.06 18.80 -2.81
C ARG A 270 13.47 17.73 -3.72
N GLY A 271 12.52 18.12 -4.56
CA GLY A 271 11.90 17.26 -5.56
C GLY A 271 11.57 18.01 -6.84
N GLU A 272 11.13 17.28 -7.86
CA GLU A 272 10.71 17.87 -9.13
C GLU A 272 9.23 18.32 -9.05
N PRO A 273 8.85 19.39 -9.76
CA PRO A 273 7.44 19.77 -9.85
C PRO A 273 6.60 18.61 -10.38
N GLY A 274 5.53 18.27 -9.68
CA GLY A 274 4.67 17.12 -9.96
C GLY A 274 4.98 15.87 -9.13
N ASP A 275 6.09 15.83 -8.38
CA ASP A 275 6.37 14.74 -7.46
C ASP A 275 5.26 14.62 -6.40
N THR A 276 4.97 13.39 -5.99
CA THR A 276 3.90 13.13 -5.02
C THR A 276 4.41 13.25 -3.59
N VAL A 277 3.73 14.07 -2.78
CA VAL A 277 3.92 14.15 -1.33
C VAL A 277 2.72 13.49 -0.66
N PHE A 278 2.97 12.41 0.07
CA PHE A 278 1.94 11.75 0.85
C PHE A 278 1.79 12.42 2.22
N ILE A 279 0.56 12.55 2.69
CA ILE A 279 0.21 13.02 4.03
C ILE A 279 -0.74 12.02 4.68
N VAL A 280 -0.47 11.72 5.95
CA VAL A 280 -1.37 10.92 6.79
C VAL A 280 -2.18 11.88 7.64
N VAL A 281 -3.50 11.74 7.61
CA VAL A 281 -4.45 12.60 8.31
C VAL A 281 -5.14 11.81 9.41
N SER A 282 -5.26 12.43 10.59
CA SER A 282 -6.01 11.84 11.69
C SER A 282 -7.48 11.67 11.30
N GLY A 283 -8.02 10.47 11.48
CA GLY A 283 -9.44 10.16 11.40
C GLY A 283 -10.21 10.42 12.70
N GLY A 284 -9.51 10.77 13.79
CA GLY A 284 -10.08 10.80 15.14
C GLY A 284 -10.26 9.40 15.74
N ARG A 285 -10.74 9.36 16.99
CA ARG A 285 -11.16 8.14 17.71
C ARG A 285 -12.62 7.82 17.48
#